data_AF-A0A975XXH0-F1
#
_entry.id   AF-A0A975XXH0-F1
#
_cell.length_a   1.000
_cell.length_b   1.000
_cell.length_c   1.000
_cell.angle_alpha   90.00
_cell.angle_beta   90.00
_cell.angle_gamma   90.00
#
_symmetry.space_group_name_H-M   'P 1'
#
loop_
_entity.id
_entity.type
_entity.pdbx_description
1 polymer ?
#
loop_
_entity_poly.entity_id
_entity_poly.type
_entity_poly.pdbx_seq_one_letter_code
_entity_poly.pdbx_strand_id
1 'polypeptide(L)'
;MTSTPDTTGAPVRRSLKERMARAEAPTSTTSTAGKTPGRANGTGELPALGNTGATPVVAFDPLTSTTTSSSVILTDTTTNALGAHVVHDHAFRVGTEGDVAADQAAALVAPLERTAPLAPIDRHTATGHHLLAVNSTVEPDELEALAVSVWEGAGWTAPGTLRLSGGARLEGPWSLPTELRREFGIPAEQDTVWLLVCAPNRAQFPPRPNLFDRWANAFPKGVPCGVEAKMLLTMERMARRLAGTIRIAGSGVLIEPDPDSAVSLTVHAPRWLDPEEALALLVTEFPDTIDARDIVPERGHAIPKRRDLERVDAVREGLPEVPAEVARAIESDRRRDLEAGQLLDGYSLVTPVGNKSRMALEVRPAGEVVPQALRWETWASGPIIEYKLRWLPAEGVSGAPSSSATSSAVPDARHGLTRAARLERVRAAADIERAAALVQGAVGGAILDEDGFLVGLG
;
A
#
# COMPACT_ATOMS: atom_id res chain seq x y z
N MET A 1 -36.79 -53.49 -24.32
CA MET A 1 -36.35 -52.73 -23.13
C MET A 1 -34.94 -52.24 -23.41
N THR A 2 -34.85 -51.00 -23.85
CA THR A 2 -33.65 -50.34 -24.37
C THR A 2 -33.06 -49.45 -23.28
N SER A 3 -31.79 -49.64 -22.93
CA SER A 3 -31.03 -48.72 -22.09
C SER A 3 -29.64 -48.49 -22.70
N THR A 4 -29.42 -47.22 -23.04
CA THR A 4 -28.22 -46.52 -23.50
C THR A 4 -27.03 -46.59 -22.52
N PRO A 5 -25.77 -46.50 -22.99
CA PRO A 5 -24.65 -46.05 -22.16
C PRO A 5 -24.45 -44.53 -22.29
N ASP A 6 -24.27 -43.89 -21.13
CA ASP A 6 -24.08 -42.46 -20.94
C ASP A 6 -22.66 -42.03 -21.33
N THR A 7 -22.56 -40.93 -22.08
CA THR A 7 -21.29 -40.29 -22.48
C THR A 7 -21.12 -39.03 -21.64
N THR A 8 -20.17 -39.03 -20.71
CA THR A 8 -19.75 -37.80 -20.01
C THR A 8 -18.23 -37.71 -19.99
N GLY A 9 -17.66 -37.11 -21.03
CA GLY A 9 -16.28 -36.67 -21.05
C GLY A 9 -16.15 -35.33 -20.31
N ALA A 10 -15.44 -35.33 -19.19
CA ALA A 10 -15.04 -34.11 -18.49
C ALA A 10 -13.94 -33.37 -19.30
N PRO A 11 -13.92 -32.03 -19.29
CA PRO A 11 -12.93 -31.26 -20.05
C PRO A 11 -11.56 -31.33 -19.37
N VAL A 12 -10.56 -31.79 -20.11
CA VAL A 12 -9.14 -31.72 -19.74
C VAL A 12 -8.76 -30.26 -19.56
N ARG A 13 -8.46 -29.85 -18.32
CA ARG A 13 -7.87 -28.54 -18.01
C ARG A 13 -6.49 -28.45 -18.67
N ARG A 14 -6.37 -27.61 -19.70
CA ARG A 14 -5.06 -27.30 -20.33
C ARG A 14 -4.22 -26.38 -19.44
N SER A 15 -2.91 -26.56 -19.53
CA SER A 15 -1.89 -25.92 -18.71
C SER A 15 -1.87 -24.39 -18.86
N LEU A 16 -1.62 -23.67 -17.75
CA LEU A 16 -1.43 -22.21 -17.75
C LEU A 16 -0.18 -21.80 -18.54
N LYS A 17 0.89 -22.62 -18.49
CA LYS A 17 2.10 -22.45 -19.34
C LYS A 17 1.75 -22.51 -20.83
N GLU A 18 0.85 -23.40 -21.24
CA GLU A 18 0.41 -23.51 -22.64
C GLU A 18 -0.50 -22.34 -23.07
N ARG A 19 -1.22 -21.72 -22.13
CA ARG A 19 -2.02 -20.51 -22.39
C ARG A 19 -1.13 -19.27 -22.51
N MET A 20 -0.06 -19.18 -21.71
CA MET A 20 0.91 -18.09 -21.77
C MET A 20 1.76 -18.15 -23.06
N ALA A 21 2.21 -19.34 -23.46
CA ALA A 21 2.98 -19.53 -24.70
C ALA A 21 2.21 -19.19 -26.00
N ARG A 22 0.86 -19.17 -25.95
CA ARG A 22 0.03 -18.84 -27.13
C ARG A 22 -0.22 -17.33 -27.30
N ALA A 23 0.07 -16.51 -26.28
CA ALA A 23 -0.13 -15.08 -26.33
C ALA A 23 1.04 -14.31 -26.99
N GLU A 24 2.18 -14.95 -27.23
CA GLU A 24 3.41 -14.32 -27.76
C GLU A 24 3.62 -14.46 -29.29
N ALA A 25 2.62 -14.88 -30.06
CA ALA A 25 2.75 -14.95 -31.53
C ALA A 25 2.26 -13.67 -32.22
N PRO A 26 3.12 -12.85 -32.85
CA PRO A 26 2.68 -11.66 -33.58
C PRO A 26 2.02 -12.03 -34.91
N THR A 27 0.73 -11.72 -35.05
CA THR A 27 0.02 -11.75 -36.34
C THR A 27 0.45 -10.55 -37.19
N SER A 28 1.37 -10.77 -38.12
CA SER A 28 1.74 -9.82 -39.17
C SER A 28 0.58 -9.65 -40.16
N THR A 29 -0.06 -8.48 -40.17
CA THR A 29 -0.91 -8.04 -41.29
C THR A 29 -0.38 -6.72 -41.85
N THR A 30 0.11 -6.82 -43.06
CA THR A 30 0.64 -5.78 -43.93
C THR A 30 -0.49 -4.83 -44.35
N SER A 31 -0.35 -3.53 -44.08
CA SER A 31 -1.24 -2.50 -44.62
C SER A 31 -0.46 -1.50 -45.48
N THR A 32 -0.95 -1.33 -46.69
CA THR A 32 -0.37 -0.72 -47.87
C THR A 32 -0.47 0.81 -47.79
N ALA A 33 0.65 1.53 -47.78
CA ALA A 33 0.67 2.99 -47.84
C ALA A 33 0.48 3.50 -49.28
N GLY A 34 -0.62 4.23 -49.49
CA GLY A 34 -0.92 4.98 -50.71
C GLY A 34 -0.04 6.23 -50.83
N LYS A 35 0.41 6.49 -52.06
CA LYS A 35 1.35 7.54 -52.48
C LYS A 35 0.63 8.51 -53.41
N THR A 36 0.64 9.83 -53.17
CA THR A 36 0.73 10.91 -54.20
C THR A 36 0.74 12.34 -53.57
N PRO A 37 1.17 13.42 -54.28
CA PRO A 37 2.46 14.06 -53.96
C PRO A 37 2.39 15.58 -53.68
N GLY A 38 3.39 16.10 -52.97
CA GLY A 38 3.66 17.53 -52.81
C GLY A 38 4.61 18.07 -53.87
N ARG A 39 4.18 19.14 -54.55
CA ARG A 39 4.81 19.87 -55.66
C ARG A 39 5.84 20.90 -55.15
N ALA A 40 6.89 21.09 -55.93
CA ALA A 40 8.04 21.94 -55.66
C ALA A 40 7.87 23.43 -56.01
N ASN A 41 8.81 24.21 -55.45
CA ASN A 41 9.40 25.49 -55.88
C ASN A 41 8.75 26.83 -55.50
N GLY A 42 9.57 27.73 -54.95
CA GLY A 42 9.31 29.18 -54.93
C GLY A 42 10.19 29.99 -53.98
N THR A 43 11.34 30.44 -54.49
CA THR A 43 12.30 31.42 -53.93
C THR A 43 11.75 32.85 -53.79
N GLY A 44 12.29 33.63 -52.84
CA GLY A 44 12.18 35.11 -52.79
C GLY A 44 12.39 35.64 -51.36
N GLU A 45 13.62 36.02 -50.99
CA GLU A 45 14.11 37.42 -50.89
C GLU A 45 13.58 38.23 -49.69
N LEU A 46 14.52 38.61 -48.82
CA LEU A 46 14.41 39.57 -47.72
C LEU A 46 14.28 41.02 -48.27
N PRO A 47 13.80 41.98 -47.46
CA PRO A 47 14.78 42.83 -46.78
C PRO A 47 14.44 43.19 -45.33
N ALA A 48 15.49 43.61 -44.62
CA ALA A 48 15.57 43.92 -43.21
C ALA A 48 15.13 45.35 -42.85
N LEU A 49 14.53 45.49 -41.66
CA LEU A 49 14.51 46.64 -40.72
C LEU A 49 14.05 46.02 -39.38
N GLY A 50 14.60 46.18 -38.19
CA GLY A 50 15.59 47.09 -37.65
C GLY A 50 15.28 47.22 -36.15
N ASN A 51 16.13 46.62 -35.31
CA ASN A 51 16.46 47.03 -33.94
C ASN A 51 15.39 46.96 -32.82
N THR A 52 15.64 46.13 -31.79
CA THR A 52 15.93 46.52 -30.38
C THR A 52 15.51 45.42 -29.39
N GLY A 53 16.35 45.20 -28.37
CA GLY A 53 15.95 44.50 -27.14
C GLY A 53 16.59 43.14 -26.95
N ALA A 54 17.77 43.11 -26.36
CA ALA A 54 18.39 41.92 -25.82
C ALA A 54 17.50 41.28 -24.73
N THR A 55 17.07 40.04 -24.95
CA THR A 55 16.54 39.16 -23.91
C THR A 55 17.65 38.21 -23.45
N PRO A 56 17.97 38.15 -22.14
CA PRO A 56 18.86 37.12 -21.64
C PRO A 56 18.15 35.77 -21.73
N VAL A 57 18.79 34.81 -22.40
CA VAL A 57 18.46 33.39 -22.34
C VAL A 57 18.71 32.95 -20.90
N VAL A 58 17.63 32.86 -20.10
CA VAL A 58 17.69 32.17 -18.81
C VAL A 58 17.63 30.68 -19.13
N ALA A 59 18.80 30.05 -19.07
CA ALA A 59 18.91 28.61 -19.06
C ALA A 59 18.08 28.06 -17.89
N PHE A 60 17.08 27.24 -18.19
CA PHE A 60 16.35 26.48 -17.20
C PHE A 60 17.28 25.37 -16.72
N ASP A 61 17.75 25.50 -15.48
CA ASP A 61 18.62 24.52 -14.81
C ASP A 61 17.72 23.67 -13.90
N PRO A 62 17.39 22.41 -14.25
CA PRO A 62 16.47 21.61 -13.45
C PRO A 62 17.26 20.80 -12.40
N LEU A 63 18.01 21.46 -11.52
CA LEU A 63 18.75 20.78 -10.47
C LEU A 63 18.88 21.63 -9.20
N THR A 64 17.78 21.85 -8.47
CA THR A 64 17.87 22.13 -7.03
C THR A 64 16.60 21.71 -6.29
N SER A 65 16.60 20.47 -5.80
CA SER A 65 15.81 20.07 -4.63
C SER A 65 16.59 19.02 -3.84
N THR A 66 17.83 19.36 -3.46
CA THR A 66 18.56 18.64 -2.42
C THR A 66 18.26 19.30 -1.08
N THR A 67 17.16 18.88 -0.46
CA THR A 67 17.00 18.97 0.99
C THR A 67 17.00 17.56 1.54
N THR A 68 18.19 17.14 1.99
CA THR A 68 18.38 15.94 2.78
C THR A 68 17.70 16.15 4.14
N SER A 69 16.44 15.73 4.24
CA SER A 69 15.88 15.23 5.49
C SER A 69 15.87 13.71 5.42
N SER A 70 16.48 13.06 6.40
CA SER A 70 16.51 11.61 6.55
C SER A 70 15.12 11.09 6.96
N SER A 71 14.11 11.30 6.12
CA SER A 71 12.79 10.67 6.22
C SER A 71 12.77 9.45 5.32
N VAL A 72 12.36 8.32 5.90
CA VAL A 72 12.08 7.08 5.18
C VAL A 72 11.03 7.39 4.10
N ILE A 73 11.30 6.98 2.85
CA ILE A 73 10.53 7.37 1.64
C ILE A 73 9.10 6.80 1.67
N LEU A 74 8.82 5.91 2.63
CA LEU A 74 7.51 5.32 2.85
C LEU A 74 6.39 6.33 2.69
N THR A 75 6.44 7.57 3.19
CA THR A 75 5.31 8.54 3.23
C THR A 75 4.96 9.26 1.92
N ASP A 76 5.76 9.18 0.85
CA ASP A 76 5.49 9.95 -0.37
C ASP A 76 4.40 9.29 -1.24
N THR A 77 3.17 9.84 -1.19
CA THR A 77 2.09 9.50 -2.12
C THR A 77 1.83 10.72 -3.00
N THR A 78 2.52 10.79 -4.14
CA THR A 78 2.28 11.86 -5.12
C THR A 78 1.33 11.38 -6.21
N THR A 79 0.41 12.23 -6.64
CA THR A 79 -0.43 12.02 -7.84
C THR A 79 0.43 11.86 -9.10
N ASN A 80 1.68 12.33 -9.10
CA ASN A 80 2.65 12.13 -10.18
C ASN A 80 3.14 10.68 -10.33
N ALA A 81 2.90 9.80 -9.35
CA ALA A 81 3.16 8.36 -9.48
C ALA A 81 2.15 7.68 -10.43
N LEU A 82 1.01 8.32 -10.74
CA LEU A 82 0.10 7.91 -11.80
C LEU A 82 0.70 8.33 -13.15
N GLY A 83 1.48 7.44 -13.77
CA GLY A 83 1.92 7.48 -15.18
C GLY A 83 2.14 8.85 -15.82
N ALA A 84 3.41 9.21 -16.03
CA ALA A 84 3.91 10.45 -16.65
C ALA A 84 3.38 10.80 -18.07
N HIS A 85 2.08 11.06 -18.19
CA HIS A 85 1.46 11.71 -19.33
C HIS A 85 0.63 12.89 -18.81
N VAL A 86 1.25 14.07 -18.76
CA VAL A 86 0.49 15.31 -18.53
C VAL A 86 -0.38 15.54 -19.77
N VAL A 87 -1.63 15.12 -19.71
CA VAL A 87 -2.62 15.49 -20.71
C VAL A 87 -2.87 16.99 -20.54
N HIS A 88 -2.73 17.75 -21.62
CA HIS A 88 -3.02 19.18 -21.65
C HIS A 88 -4.43 19.36 -22.21
N ASP A 89 -5.29 20.10 -21.52
CA ASP A 89 -6.59 20.53 -22.04
C ASP A 89 -6.70 22.07 -21.96
N HIS A 90 -7.70 22.64 -22.64
CA HIS A 90 -7.95 24.08 -22.64
C HIS A 90 -8.33 24.56 -21.22
N ALA A 91 -7.54 25.48 -20.67
CA ALA A 91 -7.83 26.10 -19.39
C ALA A 91 -8.67 27.36 -19.56
N PHE A 92 -9.70 27.50 -18.74
CA PHE A 92 -10.58 28.67 -18.74
C PHE A 92 -10.40 29.45 -17.44
N ARG A 93 -10.01 30.72 -17.53
CA ARG A 93 -10.00 31.65 -16.39
C ARG A 93 -11.29 32.47 -16.39
N VAL A 94 -11.96 32.54 -15.24
CA VAL A 94 -13.11 33.43 -15.04
C VAL A 94 -12.66 34.63 -14.22
N GLY A 95 -12.70 35.81 -14.82
CA GLY A 95 -12.40 37.08 -14.16
C GLY A 95 -13.44 37.42 -13.08
N THR A 96 -13.10 38.36 -12.21
CA THR A 96 -14.00 38.86 -11.15
C THR A 96 -15.28 39.50 -11.69
N GLU A 97 -15.32 39.85 -12.98
CA GLU A 97 -16.50 40.38 -13.69
C GLU A 97 -17.24 39.32 -14.53
N GLY A 98 -16.78 38.07 -14.52
CA GLY A 98 -17.41 36.94 -15.24
C GLY A 98 -16.84 36.66 -16.63
N ASP A 99 -15.80 37.37 -17.05
CA ASP A 99 -15.14 37.21 -18.34
C ASP A 99 -14.37 35.88 -18.39
N VAL A 100 -14.62 35.08 -19.42
CA VAL A 100 -13.97 33.78 -19.62
C VAL A 100 -12.84 33.92 -20.65
N ALA A 101 -11.59 33.76 -20.21
CA ALA A 101 -10.42 33.73 -21.09
C ALA A 101 -9.91 32.29 -21.25
N ALA A 102 -9.77 31.84 -22.49
CA ALA A 102 -9.15 30.55 -22.82
C ALA A 102 -7.64 30.74 -22.97
N ASP A 103 -6.86 30.06 -22.14
CA ASP A 103 -5.39 30.08 -22.19
C ASP A 103 -4.84 28.84 -22.92
N GLN A 104 -3.64 28.93 -23.50
CA GLN A 104 -3.02 27.78 -24.14
C GLN A 104 -2.46 26.84 -23.08
N ALA A 105 -3.07 25.65 -23.00
CA ALA A 105 -2.62 24.46 -22.29
C ALA A 105 -2.21 24.69 -20.82
N ALA A 106 -3.17 24.54 -19.89
CA ALA A 106 -2.79 24.16 -18.54
C ALA A 106 -2.71 22.63 -18.44
N ALA A 107 -1.86 22.15 -17.56
CA ALA A 107 -1.97 20.76 -17.10
C ALA A 107 -3.41 20.53 -16.59
N LEU A 108 -4.00 19.38 -16.92
CA LEU A 108 -5.29 18.95 -16.33
C LEU A 108 -5.27 18.97 -14.79
N VAL A 109 -4.07 18.94 -14.22
CA VAL A 109 -3.77 19.18 -12.81
C VAL A 109 -3.12 20.56 -12.67
N ALA A 110 -3.94 21.61 -12.66
CA ALA A 110 -3.46 22.92 -12.23
C ALA A 110 -3.37 22.89 -10.69
N PRO A 111 -2.22 23.26 -10.08
CA PRO A 111 -2.14 23.38 -8.64
C PRO A 111 -3.20 24.36 -8.17
N LEU A 112 -4.02 23.98 -7.18
CA LEU A 112 -4.88 24.95 -6.50
C LEU A 112 -3.99 25.93 -5.74
N GLU A 113 -3.68 27.08 -6.34
CA GLU A 113 -3.02 28.16 -5.63
C GLU A 113 -3.97 28.73 -4.56
N ARG A 114 -3.65 28.45 -3.29
CA ARG A 114 -4.41 28.93 -2.13
C ARG A 114 -4.12 30.41 -1.90
N THR A 115 -5.09 31.27 -2.20
CA THR A 115 -4.94 32.74 -2.09
C THR A 115 -5.32 33.31 -0.72
N ALA A 116 -5.94 32.53 0.16
CA ALA A 116 -6.47 32.99 1.46
C ALA A 116 -6.06 32.10 2.65
N PRO A 117 -5.88 32.67 3.85
CA PRO A 117 -5.61 31.90 5.06
C PRO A 117 -6.80 30.99 5.42
N LEU A 118 -6.50 29.86 6.06
CA LEU A 118 -7.49 28.88 6.51
C LEU A 118 -8.46 29.50 7.51
N ALA A 119 -9.76 29.27 7.29
CA ALA A 119 -10.77 29.65 8.26
C ALA A 119 -10.58 28.85 9.55
N PRO A 120 -10.66 29.48 10.74
CA PRO A 120 -10.60 28.75 12.01
C PRO A 120 -11.87 27.92 12.20
N ILE A 121 -11.72 26.66 12.62
CA ILE A 121 -12.86 25.82 12.99
C ILE A 121 -13.47 26.32 14.31
N ASP A 122 -14.80 26.40 14.38
CA ASP A 122 -15.48 26.68 15.63
C ASP A 122 -15.57 25.44 16.52
N ARG A 123 -15.61 25.67 17.83
CA ARG A 123 -15.62 24.62 18.84
C ARG A 123 -16.84 23.68 18.72
N HIS A 124 -18.01 24.21 18.36
CA HIS A 124 -19.23 23.41 18.31
C HIS A 124 -19.14 22.40 17.16
N THR A 125 -18.78 22.88 15.97
CA THR A 125 -18.59 22.02 14.78
C THR A 125 -17.47 21.00 15.01
N ALA A 126 -16.35 21.42 15.61
CA ALA A 126 -15.23 20.53 15.90
C ALA A 126 -15.58 19.42 16.92
N THR A 127 -16.47 19.70 17.88
CA THR A 127 -16.91 18.71 18.87
C THR A 127 -17.95 17.74 18.31
N GLY A 128 -18.76 18.20 17.35
CA GLY A 128 -19.85 17.44 16.74
C GLY A 128 -19.42 16.41 15.70
N HIS A 129 -18.22 16.54 15.13
CA HIS A 129 -17.72 15.69 14.05
C HIS A 129 -16.46 14.92 14.45
N HIS A 130 -16.18 13.81 13.75
CA HIS A 130 -14.87 13.19 13.85
C HIS A 130 -13.88 14.04 13.07
N LEU A 131 -12.70 14.24 13.62
CA LEU A 131 -11.68 15.08 13.00
C LEU A 131 -10.48 14.23 12.59
N LEU A 132 -9.93 14.50 11.41
CA LEU A 132 -8.56 14.12 11.04
C LEU A 132 -7.68 15.36 11.20
N ALA A 133 -6.82 15.35 12.21
CA ALA A 133 -5.84 16.41 12.46
C ALA A 133 -4.51 16.04 11.82
N VAL A 134 -3.95 16.94 11.02
CA VAL A 134 -2.71 16.77 10.25
C VAL A 134 -1.84 18.03 10.36
N ASN A 135 -0.58 17.90 9.99
CA ASN A 135 0.32 19.04 9.85
C ASN A 135 -0.12 19.94 8.68
N SER A 136 0.10 21.25 8.78
CA SER A 136 -0.14 22.21 7.70
C SER A 136 0.70 21.98 6.45
N THR A 137 1.76 21.18 6.52
CA THR A 137 2.51 20.72 5.34
C THR A 137 1.73 19.74 4.48
N VAL A 138 0.69 19.09 5.02
CA VAL A 138 -0.12 18.14 4.26
C VAL A 138 -1.04 18.89 3.30
N GLU A 139 -0.86 18.62 2.01
CA GLU A 139 -1.64 19.23 0.95
C GLU A 139 -2.99 18.53 0.76
N PRO A 140 -4.05 19.25 0.33
CA PRO A 140 -5.33 18.62 0.00
C PRO A 140 -5.19 17.48 -1.02
N ASP A 141 -4.30 17.63 -2.00
CA ASP A 141 -4.10 16.65 -3.07
C ASP A 141 -3.56 15.32 -2.55
N GLU A 142 -2.76 15.33 -1.47
CA GLU A 142 -2.32 14.11 -0.79
C GLU A 142 -3.52 13.35 -0.19
N LEU A 143 -4.47 14.07 0.44
CA LEU A 143 -5.69 13.46 0.96
C LEU A 143 -6.58 12.89 -0.14
N GLU A 144 -6.69 13.59 -1.27
CA GLU A 144 -7.40 13.06 -2.43
C GLU A 144 -6.72 11.78 -2.95
N ALA A 145 -5.40 11.77 -3.10
CA ALA A 145 -4.66 10.60 -3.57
C ALA A 145 -4.89 9.37 -2.67
N LEU A 146 -4.88 9.56 -1.35
CA LEU A 146 -5.22 8.50 -0.40
C LEU A 146 -6.69 8.05 -0.54
N ALA A 147 -7.63 8.98 -0.69
CA ALA A 147 -9.05 8.64 -0.85
C ALA A 147 -9.33 7.87 -2.14
N VAL A 148 -8.76 8.33 -3.25
CA VAL A 148 -8.86 7.73 -4.59
C VAL A 148 -8.22 6.34 -4.62
N SER A 149 -7.23 6.07 -3.78
CA SER A 149 -6.62 4.74 -3.62
C SER A 149 -7.57 3.72 -2.98
N VAL A 150 -8.53 4.17 -2.16
CA VAL A 150 -9.42 3.28 -1.40
C VAL A 150 -10.83 3.19 -1.99
N TRP A 151 -11.35 4.29 -2.55
CA TRP A 151 -12.72 4.35 -3.04
C TRP A 151 -12.78 4.75 -4.52
N GLU A 152 -13.54 3.98 -5.29
CA GLU A 152 -13.77 4.24 -6.72
C GLU A 152 -14.37 5.62 -6.99
N GLY A 153 -15.36 6.02 -6.19
CA GLY A 153 -16.07 7.29 -6.33
C GLY A 153 -15.43 8.46 -5.59
N ALA A 154 -14.24 8.32 -5.00
CA ALA A 154 -13.61 9.43 -4.29
C ALA A 154 -13.15 10.54 -5.24
N GLY A 155 -13.16 11.77 -4.75
CA GLY A 155 -12.67 12.95 -5.48
C GLY A 155 -13.36 14.24 -5.05
N TRP A 156 -12.80 15.38 -5.44
CA TRP A 156 -13.37 16.69 -5.12
C TRP A 156 -14.78 16.86 -5.70
N THR A 157 -15.68 17.41 -4.88
CA THR A 157 -17.05 17.78 -5.31
C THR A 157 -17.31 19.26 -5.29
N ALA A 158 -16.58 19.97 -4.44
CA ALA A 158 -16.57 21.41 -4.31
C ALA A 158 -15.24 21.82 -3.66
N PRO A 159 -14.84 23.10 -3.71
CA PRO A 159 -13.71 23.59 -2.94
C PRO A 159 -13.82 23.18 -1.47
N GLY A 160 -12.82 22.46 -0.99
CA GLY A 160 -12.75 21.98 0.39
C GLY A 160 -13.73 20.87 0.77
N THR A 161 -14.36 20.20 -0.22
CA THR A 161 -15.25 19.05 0.02
C THR A 161 -14.79 17.85 -0.81
N LEU A 162 -14.13 16.90 -0.14
CA LEU A 162 -13.67 15.65 -0.72
C LEU A 162 -14.71 14.55 -0.49
N ARG A 163 -15.32 14.05 -1.57
CA ARG A 163 -16.24 12.93 -1.49
C ARG A 163 -15.47 11.63 -1.25
N LEU A 164 -15.99 10.78 -0.37
CA LEU A 164 -15.46 9.44 -0.10
C LEU A 164 -16.40 8.38 -0.71
N SER A 165 -17.05 7.55 0.12
CA SER A 165 -18.08 6.60 -0.30
C SER A 165 -19.27 6.60 0.66
N GLY A 166 -20.41 6.04 0.21
CA GLY A 166 -21.60 5.90 1.07
C GLY A 166 -22.20 7.23 1.55
N GLY A 167 -22.01 8.32 0.79
CA GLY A 167 -22.46 9.67 1.15
C GLY A 167 -21.56 10.39 2.17
N ALA A 168 -20.48 9.75 2.63
CA ALA A 168 -19.48 10.37 3.50
C ALA A 168 -18.55 11.30 2.72
N ARG A 169 -18.07 12.34 3.39
CA ARG A 169 -17.15 13.33 2.82
C ARG A 169 -16.22 13.90 3.90
N LEU A 170 -15.05 14.37 3.47
CA LEU A 170 -14.16 15.21 4.29
C LEU A 170 -14.37 16.67 3.91
N GLU A 171 -14.61 17.51 4.90
CA GLU A 171 -14.75 18.97 4.74
C GLU A 171 -13.57 19.67 5.40
N GLY A 172 -12.93 20.58 4.67
CA GLY A 172 -11.73 21.28 5.13
C GLY A 172 -10.89 21.82 3.97
N PRO A 173 -9.61 22.16 4.20
CA PRO A 173 -8.96 22.17 5.50
C PRO A 173 -9.46 23.34 6.36
N TRP A 174 -9.46 23.16 7.68
CA TRP A 174 -9.71 24.23 8.65
C TRP A 174 -8.47 24.44 9.52
N SER A 175 -8.21 25.68 9.90
CA SER A 175 -7.19 25.97 10.92
C SER A 175 -7.73 25.58 12.29
N LEU A 176 -6.90 24.94 13.11
CA LEU A 176 -7.22 24.57 14.48
C LEU A 176 -6.57 25.57 15.47
N PRO A 177 -7.33 26.47 16.10
CA PRO A 177 -6.80 27.45 17.04
C PRO A 177 -6.03 26.79 18.19
N THR A 178 -4.95 27.43 18.67
CA THR A 178 -4.05 26.87 19.70
C THR A 178 -4.81 26.52 20.99
N GLU A 179 -5.76 27.34 21.38
CA GLU A 179 -6.59 27.14 22.58
C GLU A 179 -7.43 25.87 22.44
N LEU A 180 -8.12 25.72 21.29
CA LEU A 180 -8.96 24.57 21.00
C LEU A 180 -8.13 23.29 20.83
N ARG A 181 -6.96 23.39 20.20
CA ARG A 181 -6.01 22.29 20.05
C ARG A 181 -5.53 21.75 21.39
N ARG A 182 -5.12 22.65 22.30
CA ARG A 182 -4.71 22.31 23.68
C ARG A 182 -5.86 21.69 24.46
N GLU A 183 -7.06 22.23 24.31
CA GLU A 183 -8.26 21.69 24.96
C GLU A 183 -8.56 20.26 24.51
N PHE A 184 -8.44 19.99 23.21
CA PHE A 184 -8.66 18.65 22.66
C PHE A 184 -7.49 17.69 22.87
N GLY A 185 -6.35 18.18 23.35
CA GLY A 185 -5.14 17.37 23.55
C GLY A 185 -4.45 16.94 22.25
N ILE A 186 -4.76 17.60 21.13
CA ILE A 186 -4.17 17.29 19.81
C ILE A 186 -2.70 17.75 19.79
N PRO A 187 -1.77 16.93 19.26
CA PRO A 187 -0.35 17.27 19.13
C PRO A 187 -0.08 18.65 18.52
N ALA A 188 1.03 19.27 18.94
CA ALA A 188 1.32 20.66 18.56
C ALA A 188 1.62 20.90 17.09
N GLU A 189 2.10 19.85 16.41
CA GLU A 189 2.44 19.86 15.00
C GLU A 189 1.21 19.71 14.10
N GLN A 190 0.05 19.34 14.65
CA GLN A 190 -1.19 19.13 13.92
C GLN A 190 -2.13 20.33 14.08
N ASP A 191 -1.93 21.34 13.25
CA ASP A 191 -2.64 22.64 13.27
C ASP A 191 -3.77 22.75 12.24
N THR A 192 -3.95 21.72 11.41
CA THR A 192 -4.93 21.67 10.33
C THR A 192 -5.86 20.48 10.55
N VAL A 193 -7.17 20.68 10.36
CA VAL A 193 -8.17 19.62 10.56
C VAL A 193 -9.12 19.48 9.38
N TRP A 194 -9.53 18.24 9.17
CA TRP A 194 -10.59 17.84 8.24
C TRP A 194 -11.73 17.19 9.01
N LEU A 195 -12.96 17.60 8.73
CA LEU A 195 -14.15 17.05 9.36
C LEU A 195 -14.66 15.88 8.54
N LEU A 196 -14.84 14.73 9.17
CA LEU A 196 -15.63 13.66 8.58
C LEU A 196 -17.11 13.96 8.75
N VAL A 197 -17.77 14.29 7.65
CA VAL A 197 -19.23 14.35 7.60
C VAL A 197 -19.76 12.98 7.17
N CYS A 198 -20.23 12.22 8.16
CA CYS A 198 -20.84 10.91 7.99
C CYS A 198 -21.98 10.77 9.02
N ALA A 199 -23.08 10.15 8.63
CA ALA A 199 -24.15 9.84 9.57
C ALA A 199 -23.64 8.83 10.62
N PRO A 200 -23.80 9.11 11.93
CA PRO A 200 -23.46 8.15 12.97
C PRO A 200 -24.28 6.86 12.82
N ASN A 201 -23.62 5.71 12.83
CA ASN A 201 -24.24 4.41 12.80
C ASN A 201 -23.55 3.47 13.80
N ARG A 202 -24.26 3.11 14.87
CA ARG A 202 -23.71 2.36 16.00
C ARG A 202 -24.49 1.10 16.27
N ALA A 203 -23.77 -0.01 16.36
CA ALA A 203 -24.31 -1.27 16.82
C ALA A 203 -24.12 -1.43 18.33
N GLN A 204 -24.97 -2.25 18.95
CA GLN A 204 -24.76 -2.67 20.32
C GLN A 204 -23.45 -3.48 20.43
N PHE A 205 -22.74 -3.32 21.54
CA PHE A 205 -21.56 -4.14 21.82
C PHE A 205 -21.92 -5.63 21.81
N PRO A 206 -21.01 -6.51 21.35
CA PRO A 206 -21.15 -7.93 21.62
C PRO A 206 -21.20 -8.17 23.14
N PRO A 207 -21.80 -9.28 23.62
CA PRO A 207 -22.01 -9.53 25.05
C PRO A 207 -20.73 -9.48 25.91
N ARG A 208 -19.57 -9.69 25.29
CA ARG A 208 -18.25 -9.52 25.89
C ARG A 208 -17.39 -8.68 24.94
N PRO A 209 -17.44 -7.35 25.04
CA PRO A 209 -16.58 -6.51 24.23
C PRO A 209 -15.13 -6.71 24.70
N ASN A 210 -14.20 -6.73 23.75
CA ASN A 210 -12.79 -6.64 24.10
C ASN A 210 -12.52 -5.22 24.61
N LEU A 211 -12.50 -5.02 25.92
CA LEU A 211 -12.23 -3.72 26.54
C LEU A 211 -10.83 -3.18 26.21
N PHE A 212 -9.96 -4.04 25.67
CA PHE A 212 -8.63 -3.66 25.18
C PHE A 212 -8.63 -3.24 23.70
N ASP A 213 -9.77 -3.33 23.01
CA ASP A 213 -9.91 -2.75 21.68
C ASP A 213 -10.00 -1.21 21.80
N ARG A 214 -9.08 -0.51 21.13
CA ARG A 214 -9.05 0.96 21.09
C ARG A 214 -10.39 1.55 20.64
N TRP A 215 -11.09 0.88 19.72
CA TRP A 215 -12.39 1.33 19.21
C TRP A 215 -13.50 1.17 20.25
N ALA A 216 -13.43 0.14 21.10
CA ALA A 216 -14.38 -0.02 22.19
C ALA A 216 -14.27 1.12 23.22
N ASN A 217 -13.05 1.55 23.52
CA ASN A 217 -12.80 2.69 24.42
C ASN A 217 -13.25 4.03 23.80
N ALA A 218 -13.06 4.21 22.50
CA ALA A 218 -13.44 5.45 21.83
C ALA A 218 -14.96 5.62 21.66
N PHE A 219 -15.74 4.54 21.74
CA PHE A 219 -17.18 4.53 21.50
C PHE A 219 -18.00 3.88 22.63
N PRO A 220 -18.08 4.49 23.83
CA PRO A 220 -18.66 3.85 25.02
C PRO A 220 -20.17 3.51 24.91
N LYS A 221 -20.89 4.07 23.94
CA LYS A 221 -22.34 3.86 23.75
C LYS A 221 -22.69 2.83 22.66
N GLY A 222 -21.70 2.24 22.00
CA GLY A 222 -21.89 1.26 20.91
C GLY A 222 -20.85 1.43 19.82
N VAL A 223 -20.45 0.32 19.20
CA VAL A 223 -19.37 0.30 18.20
C VAL A 223 -19.82 0.88 16.85
N PRO A 224 -18.95 1.64 16.15
CA PRO A 224 -19.25 2.08 14.78
C PRO A 224 -19.49 0.86 13.88
N CYS A 225 -20.48 0.97 12.99
CA CYS A 225 -20.79 -0.04 11.99
C CYS A 225 -21.16 0.59 10.64
N GLY A 226 -21.24 -0.24 9.58
CA GLY A 226 -21.59 0.22 8.23
C GLY A 226 -20.61 1.25 7.67
N VAL A 227 -21.14 2.30 7.03
CA VAL A 227 -20.34 3.36 6.37
C VAL A 227 -19.41 4.04 7.37
N GLU A 228 -19.88 4.35 8.57
CA GLU A 228 -19.08 5.04 9.58
C GLU A 228 -17.84 4.22 9.99
N ALA A 229 -18.02 2.93 10.29
CA ALA A 229 -16.88 2.06 10.63
C ALA A 229 -15.86 2.02 9.49
N LYS A 230 -16.34 1.90 8.25
CA LYS A 230 -15.46 1.90 7.07
C LYS A 230 -14.69 3.20 6.94
N MET A 231 -15.33 4.35 7.17
CA MET A 231 -14.66 5.66 7.12
C MET A 231 -13.61 5.78 8.22
N LEU A 232 -13.95 5.43 9.46
CA LEU A 232 -13.04 5.55 10.60
C LEU A 232 -11.83 4.62 10.49
N LEU A 233 -12.03 3.38 10.05
CA LEU A 233 -10.93 2.44 9.79
C LEU A 233 -10.02 2.95 8.66
N THR A 234 -10.58 3.53 7.61
CA THR A 234 -9.77 4.08 6.51
C THR A 234 -9.05 5.36 6.91
N MET A 235 -9.72 6.24 7.66
CA MET A 235 -9.09 7.43 8.24
C MET A 235 -7.93 7.05 9.15
N GLU A 236 -7.98 5.90 9.83
CA GLU A 236 -6.85 5.44 10.67
C GLU A 236 -5.62 5.15 9.82
N ARG A 237 -5.81 4.53 8.65
CA ARG A 237 -4.76 4.28 7.67
C ARG A 237 -4.20 5.59 7.11
N MET A 238 -5.08 6.54 6.77
CA MET A 238 -4.67 7.88 6.31
C MET A 238 -3.93 8.65 7.41
N ALA A 239 -4.38 8.56 8.66
CA ALA A 239 -3.74 9.21 9.80
C ALA A 239 -2.35 8.60 10.05
N ARG A 240 -2.19 7.28 9.97
CA ARG A 240 -0.86 6.65 10.03
C ARG A 240 0.06 7.21 8.96
N ARG A 241 -0.43 7.26 7.72
CA ARG A 241 0.31 7.77 6.56
C ARG A 241 0.77 9.21 6.72
N LEU A 242 -0.13 10.07 7.20
CA LEU A 242 0.06 11.51 7.28
C LEU A 242 0.64 11.96 8.64
N ALA A 243 1.08 11.03 9.49
CA ALA A 243 1.43 11.27 10.89
C ALA A 243 0.36 12.12 11.64
N GLY A 244 -0.90 11.84 11.33
CA GLY A 244 -2.09 12.53 11.82
C GLY A 244 -2.74 11.86 13.03
N THR A 245 -3.69 12.59 13.64
CA THR A 245 -4.50 12.10 14.78
C THR A 245 -5.96 12.13 14.42
N ILE A 246 -6.71 11.10 14.80
CA ILE A 246 -8.16 11.10 14.70
C ILE A 246 -8.76 11.47 16.05
N ARG A 247 -9.61 12.48 16.07
CA ARG A 247 -10.43 12.82 17.25
C ARG A 247 -11.85 12.29 17.04
N ILE A 248 -12.35 11.49 17.97
CA ILE A 248 -13.68 10.89 17.89
C ILE A 248 -14.77 11.83 18.43
N ALA A 249 -15.82 12.04 17.64
CA ALA A 249 -17.00 12.82 17.99
C ALA A 249 -17.69 12.28 19.26
N GLY A 250 -18.13 13.17 20.14
CA GLY A 250 -18.85 12.83 21.37
C GLY A 250 -17.96 12.33 22.52
N SER A 251 -17.05 11.37 22.29
CA SER A 251 -16.14 10.89 23.34
C SER A 251 -14.90 11.77 23.51
N GLY A 252 -14.45 12.41 22.44
CA GLY A 252 -13.21 13.20 22.41
C GLY A 252 -11.93 12.37 22.51
N VAL A 253 -12.03 11.04 22.44
CA VAL A 253 -10.87 10.16 22.44
C VAL A 253 -10.03 10.42 21.19
N LEU A 254 -8.71 10.51 21.40
CA LEU A 254 -7.73 10.62 20.33
C LEU A 254 -7.20 9.23 19.98
N ILE A 255 -7.16 8.94 18.69
CA ILE A 255 -6.50 7.78 18.10
C ILE A 255 -5.34 8.33 17.30
N GLU A 256 -4.12 8.04 17.74
CA GLU A 256 -2.87 8.47 17.12
C GLU A 256 -2.14 7.21 16.63
N PRO A 257 -2.32 6.84 15.35
CA PRO A 257 -1.61 5.71 14.77
C PRO A 257 -0.12 6.02 14.67
N ASP A 258 0.72 5.05 15.03
CA ASP A 258 2.18 5.16 14.93
C ASP A 258 2.61 5.17 13.44
N PRO A 259 3.11 6.29 12.88
CA PRO A 259 3.49 6.37 11.47
C PRO A 259 4.60 5.37 11.11
N ASP A 260 5.51 5.09 12.05
CA ASP A 260 6.63 4.16 11.87
C ASP A 260 6.21 2.68 12.04
N SER A 261 4.92 2.39 12.25
CA SER A 261 4.42 1.02 12.35
C SER A 261 4.27 0.35 10.99
N ALA A 262 4.15 1.14 9.92
CA ALA A 262 4.06 0.64 8.55
C ALA A 262 5.42 0.31 7.98
N VAL A 263 5.77 -0.98 7.97
CA VAL A 263 7.10 -1.46 7.56
C VAL A 263 7.02 -2.39 6.36
N SER A 264 5.88 -3.07 6.16
CA SER A 264 5.74 -4.05 5.09
C SER A 264 5.27 -3.39 3.79
N LEU A 265 5.75 -3.89 2.66
CA LEU A 265 5.38 -3.44 1.32
C LEU A 265 4.89 -4.62 0.46
N THR A 266 4.07 -4.32 -0.54
CA THR A 266 3.64 -5.29 -1.55
C THR A 266 3.88 -4.74 -2.94
N VAL A 267 4.67 -5.43 -3.76
CA VAL A 267 4.81 -5.12 -5.18
C VAL A 267 3.78 -5.93 -5.97
N HIS A 268 2.96 -5.25 -6.74
CA HIS A 268 2.03 -5.85 -7.69
C HIS A 268 2.58 -5.67 -9.09
N ALA A 269 2.75 -6.78 -9.83
CA ALA A 269 3.36 -6.74 -11.15
C ALA A 269 2.76 -7.77 -12.10
N PRO A 270 2.84 -7.56 -13.43
CA PRO A 270 2.34 -8.52 -14.41
C PRO A 270 3.28 -9.71 -14.64
N ARG A 271 4.54 -9.60 -14.20
CA ARG A 271 5.59 -10.58 -14.46
C ARG A 271 5.82 -11.47 -13.24
N TRP A 272 5.94 -12.77 -13.48
CA TRP A 272 6.40 -13.77 -12.52
C TRP A 272 7.94 -13.89 -12.59
N LEU A 273 8.61 -13.84 -11.44
CA LEU A 273 10.01 -14.23 -11.29
C LEU A 273 10.06 -15.66 -10.76
N ASP A 274 10.89 -16.50 -11.37
CA ASP A 274 11.17 -17.82 -10.82
C ASP A 274 11.96 -17.70 -9.49
N PRO A 275 11.83 -18.67 -8.57
CA PRO A 275 12.47 -18.61 -7.25
C PRO A 275 13.98 -18.35 -7.31
N GLU A 276 14.68 -18.98 -8.25
CA GLU A 276 16.11 -18.83 -8.44
C GLU A 276 16.48 -17.43 -8.97
N GLU A 277 15.64 -16.85 -9.84
CA GLU A 277 15.84 -15.49 -10.36
C GLU A 277 15.62 -14.45 -9.25
N ALA A 278 14.56 -14.60 -8.46
CA ALA A 278 14.29 -13.72 -7.32
C ALA A 278 15.36 -13.83 -6.23
N LEU A 279 15.88 -15.03 -5.97
CA LEU A 279 17.00 -15.23 -5.05
C LEU A 279 18.28 -14.56 -5.57
N ALA A 280 18.63 -14.79 -6.84
CA ALA A 280 19.80 -14.18 -7.46
C ALA A 280 19.72 -12.65 -7.44
N LEU A 281 18.51 -12.09 -7.64
CA LEU A 281 18.25 -10.65 -7.54
C LEU A 281 18.49 -10.13 -6.13
N LEU A 282 17.87 -10.73 -5.11
CA LEU A 282 18.00 -10.26 -3.73
C LEU A 282 19.42 -10.42 -3.18
N VAL A 283 20.14 -11.49 -3.53
CA VAL A 283 21.52 -11.74 -3.09
C VAL A 283 22.50 -10.66 -3.56
N THR A 284 22.17 -9.88 -4.60
CA THR A 284 23.02 -8.76 -5.03
C THR A 284 23.22 -7.70 -3.96
N GLU A 285 22.19 -7.44 -3.14
CA GLU A 285 22.22 -6.44 -2.07
C GLU A 285 22.11 -7.08 -0.67
N PHE A 286 21.48 -8.24 -0.58
CA PHE A 286 21.24 -8.99 0.65
C PHE A 286 21.86 -10.40 0.57
N PRO A 287 23.18 -10.55 0.76
CA PRO A 287 23.90 -11.79 0.52
C PRO A 287 23.42 -12.99 1.34
N ASP A 288 22.85 -12.74 2.52
CA ASP A 288 22.35 -13.75 3.46
C ASP A 288 20.89 -14.16 3.19
N THR A 289 20.35 -13.81 2.01
CA THR A 289 19.01 -14.25 1.59
C THR A 289 19.01 -15.75 1.31
N ILE A 290 18.01 -16.45 1.86
CA ILE A 290 17.85 -17.90 1.69
C ILE A 290 16.43 -18.26 1.28
N ASP A 291 16.27 -19.39 0.61
CA ASP A 291 14.95 -19.97 0.37
C ASP A 291 14.33 -20.44 1.69
N ALA A 292 13.05 -20.14 1.91
CA ALA A 292 12.35 -20.56 3.12
C ALA A 292 12.35 -22.08 3.31
N ARG A 293 12.43 -22.86 2.22
CA ARG A 293 12.53 -24.33 2.24
C ARG A 293 13.86 -24.82 2.81
N ASP A 294 14.92 -24.01 2.71
CA ASP A 294 16.25 -24.32 3.20
C ASP A 294 16.47 -23.87 4.65
N ILE A 295 15.47 -23.23 5.27
CA ILE A 295 15.49 -22.93 6.69
C ILE A 295 15.42 -24.25 7.45
N VAL A 296 16.59 -24.76 7.82
CA VAL A 296 16.70 -25.78 8.85
C VAL A 296 16.21 -25.11 10.13
N PRO A 297 15.11 -25.57 10.75
CA PRO A 297 14.70 -25.02 12.03
C PRO A 297 15.89 -25.17 12.96
N GLU A 298 16.41 -24.05 13.47
CA GLU A 298 17.31 -24.09 14.61
C GLU A 298 16.55 -24.88 15.65
N ARG A 299 16.95 -26.13 15.89
CA ARG A 299 16.48 -26.87 17.05
C ARG A 299 16.93 -25.99 18.20
N GLY A 300 15.99 -25.25 18.78
CA GLY A 300 16.27 -24.45 19.95
C GLY A 300 17.04 -25.36 20.88
N HIS A 301 18.22 -24.91 21.31
CA HIS A 301 19.13 -25.68 22.15
C HIS A 301 18.55 -25.88 23.57
N ALA A 302 17.23 -26.04 23.70
CA ALA A 302 16.65 -26.76 24.80
C ALA A 302 17.12 -28.21 24.66
N ILE A 303 18.21 -28.54 25.37
CA ILE A 303 18.58 -29.94 25.62
C ILE A 303 17.29 -30.59 26.16
N PRO A 304 16.66 -31.51 25.41
CA PRO A 304 15.38 -32.07 25.82
C PRO A 304 15.59 -32.73 27.17
N LYS A 305 14.74 -32.37 28.16
CA LYS A 305 14.88 -32.95 29.49
C LYS A 305 14.69 -34.46 29.34
N ARG A 306 15.39 -35.24 30.17
CA ARG A 306 15.28 -36.71 30.16
C ARG A 306 13.82 -37.20 30.15
N ARG A 307 12.94 -36.51 30.87
CA ARG A 307 11.50 -36.78 30.93
C ARG A 307 10.76 -36.55 29.61
N ASP A 308 11.19 -35.58 28.80
CA ASP A 308 10.60 -35.30 27.49
C ASP A 308 11.05 -36.35 26.46
N LEU A 309 12.32 -36.79 26.54
CA LEU A 309 12.81 -37.94 25.76
C LEU A 309 12.08 -39.23 26.13
N GLU A 310 11.94 -39.53 27.43
CA GLU A 310 11.19 -40.69 27.91
C GLU A 310 9.71 -40.64 27.49
N ARG A 311 9.10 -39.45 27.41
CA ARG A 311 7.72 -39.29 26.91
C ARG A 311 7.62 -39.49 25.40
N VAL A 312 8.59 -39.00 24.63
CA VAL A 312 8.67 -39.23 23.18
C VAL A 312 8.92 -40.71 22.88
N ASP A 313 9.80 -41.36 23.63
CA ASP A 313 10.10 -42.79 23.49
C ASP A 313 8.89 -43.65 23.88
N ALA A 314 8.18 -43.33 24.97
CA ALA A 314 6.96 -44.03 25.35
C ALA A 314 5.83 -43.87 24.31
N VAL A 315 5.71 -42.69 23.67
CA VAL A 315 4.78 -42.48 22.55
C VAL A 315 5.23 -43.27 21.33
N ARG A 316 6.53 -43.31 21.03
CA ARG A 316 7.09 -44.05 19.89
C ARG A 316 6.93 -45.56 20.04
N GLU A 317 7.09 -46.09 21.25
CA GLU A 317 6.87 -47.52 21.56
C GLU A 317 5.39 -47.91 21.56
N GLY A 318 4.48 -46.96 21.81
CA GLY A 318 3.04 -47.17 21.77
C GLY A 318 2.38 -47.00 20.39
N LEU A 319 3.13 -46.55 19.38
CA LEU A 319 2.62 -46.43 18.01
C LEU A 319 2.57 -47.82 17.36
N PRO A 320 1.42 -48.24 16.80
CA PRO A 320 1.36 -49.47 16.04
C PRO A 320 2.33 -49.39 14.84
N GLU A 321 3.06 -50.49 14.57
CA GLU A 321 3.93 -50.56 13.39
C GLU A 321 3.11 -50.23 12.15
N VAL A 322 3.59 -49.27 11.36
CA VAL A 322 2.96 -48.89 10.10
C VAL A 322 2.99 -50.13 9.19
N PRO A 323 1.84 -50.67 8.76
CA PRO A 323 1.81 -51.84 7.90
C PRO A 323 2.67 -51.61 6.66
N ALA A 324 3.42 -52.62 6.23
CA ALA A 324 4.38 -52.50 5.12
C ALA A 324 3.73 -51.97 3.82
N GLU A 325 2.44 -52.21 3.63
CA GLU A 325 1.64 -51.66 2.53
C GLU A 325 1.48 -50.13 2.63
N VAL A 326 1.19 -49.60 3.82
CA VAL A 326 1.05 -48.16 4.08
C VAL A 326 2.40 -47.46 3.95
N ALA A 327 3.48 -48.07 4.45
CA ALA A 327 4.83 -47.53 4.29
C ALA A 327 5.25 -47.45 2.81
N ARG A 328 4.97 -48.50 2.03
CA ARG A 328 5.20 -48.51 0.57
C ARG A 328 4.31 -47.50 -0.17
N ALA A 329 3.07 -47.32 0.28
CA ALA A 329 2.16 -46.32 -0.28
C ALA A 329 2.67 -44.90 -0.03
N ILE A 330 3.12 -44.59 1.19
CA ILE A 330 3.72 -43.29 1.54
C ILE A 330 4.98 -43.02 0.71
N GLU A 331 5.85 -44.00 0.55
CA GLU A 331 7.08 -43.83 -0.24
C GLU A 331 6.79 -43.70 -1.74
N SER A 332 5.80 -44.45 -2.25
CA SER A 332 5.32 -44.35 -3.63
C SER A 332 4.62 -43.02 -3.90
N ASP A 333 3.89 -42.48 -2.92
CA ASP A 333 3.28 -41.14 -3.00
C ASP A 333 4.36 -40.06 -2.98
N ARG A 334 5.34 -40.13 -2.07
CA ARG A 334 6.50 -39.21 -2.06
C ARG A 334 7.25 -39.22 -3.39
N ARG A 335 7.53 -40.40 -3.93
CA ARG A 335 8.19 -40.53 -5.23
C ARG A 335 7.34 -39.95 -6.36
N ARG A 336 6.02 -40.17 -6.35
CA ARG A 336 5.10 -39.56 -7.31
C ARG A 336 5.04 -38.04 -7.16
N ASP A 337 5.08 -37.50 -5.95
CA ASP A 337 5.09 -36.05 -5.71
C ASP A 337 6.39 -35.40 -6.20
N LEU A 338 7.53 -36.10 -6.04
CA LEU A 338 8.82 -35.69 -6.61
C LEU A 338 8.82 -35.76 -8.14
N GLU A 339 8.24 -36.81 -8.74
CA GLU A 339 8.18 -37.04 -10.19
C GLU A 339 7.14 -36.14 -10.91
N ALA A 340 6.04 -35.79 -10.24
CA ALA A 340 4.95 -35.01 -10.81
C ALA A 340 5.32 -33.54 -11.04
N GLY A 341 6.42 -33.07 -10.44
CA GLY A 341 6.80 -31.67 -10.39
C GLY A 341 5.77 -30.89 -9.56
N GLN A 342 6.17 -30.42 -8.38
CA GLN A 342 5.30 -29.56 -7.59
C GLN A 342 4.88 -28.35 -8.44
N LEU A 343 3.58 -28.23 -8.69
CA LEU A 343 3.01 -27.00 -9.21
C LEU A 343 3.18 -25.95 -8.11
N LEU A 344 4.15 -25.06 -8.26
CA LEU A 344 4.48 -24.07 -7.25
C LEU A 344 3.46 -22.94 -7.31
N ASP A 345 2.45 -23.01 -6.44
CA ASP A 345 1.44 -21.95 -6.30
C ASP A 345 2.00 -20.64 -5.72
N GLY A 346 3.24 -20.69 -5.19
CA GLY A 346 3.97 -19.57 -4.60
C GLY A 346 5.28 -20.03 -3.97
N TYR A 347 6.21 -19.10 -3.75
CA TYR A 347 7.46 -19.38 -3.03
C TYR A 347 7.75 -18.28 -2.01
N SER A 348 8.70 -18.55 -1.10
CA SER A 348 9.14 -17.55 -0.15
C SER A 348 10.65 -17.54 0.04
N LEU A 349 11.20 -16.33 0.09
CA LEU A 349 12.60 -16.06 0.42
C LEU A 349 12.66 -15.31 1.74
N VAL A 350 13.66 -15.60 2.55
CA VAL A 350 13.85 -14.95 3.84
C VAL A 350 15.19 -14.24 3.86
N THR A 351 15.14 -12.96 4.21
CA THR A 351 16.27 -12.03 4.17
C THR A 351 16.48 -11.41 5.55
N PRO A 352 17.69 -11.39 6.12
CA PRO A 352 17.98 -10.56 7.29
C PRO A 352 17.81 -9.07 6.95
N VAL A 353 17.09 -8.33 7.79
CA VAL A 353 16.87 -6.88 7.61
C VAL A 353 16.94 -6.15 8.94
N GLY A 354 17.29 -4.87 8.91
CA GLY A 354 17.64 -4.14 10.11
C GLY A 354 18.88 -4.75 10.76
N ASN A 355 18.90 -4.83 12.09
CA ASN A 355 20.00 -5.49 12.80
C ASN A 355 19.65 -6.88 13.33
N LYS A 356 18.37 -7.12 13.62
CA LYS A 356 17.89 -8.33 14.29
C LYS A 356 16.69 -8.94 13.60
N SER A 357 16.00 -8.17 12.77
CA SER A 357 14.76 -8.56 12.12
C SER A 357 15.01 -9.37 10.86
N ARG A 358 13.94 -9.94 10.31
CA ARG A 358 13.95 -10.61 9.02
C ARG A 358 12.83 -10.05 8.16
N MET A 359 12.96 -10.20 6.85
CA MET A 359 11.91 -9.95 5.87
C MET A 359 11.60 -11.29 5.21
N ALA A 360 10.32 -11.62 5.10
CA ALA A 360 9.85 -12.68 4.22
C ALA A 360 9.30 -12.05 2.94
N LEU A 361 9.94 -12.35 1.80
CA LEU A 361 9.34 -12.13 0.50
C LEU A 361 8.46 -13.34 0.19
N GLU A 362 7.16 -13.16 0.04
CA GLU A 362 6.21 -14.17 -0.40
C GLU A 362 5.71 -13.82 -1.80
N VAL A 363 5.96 -14.69 -2.77
CA VAL A 363 5.57 -14.49 -4.17
C VAL A 363 4.46 -15.45 -4.53
N ARG A 364 3.35 -14.92 -5.02
CA ARG A 364 2.17 -15.71 -5.41
C ARG A 364 1.36 -15.00 -6.49
N PRO A 365 0.59 -15.72 -7.32
CA PRO A 365 -0.45 -15.08 -8.13
C PRO A 365 -1.43 -14.31 -7.23
N ALA A 366 -1.81 -13.12 -7.64
CA ALA A 366 -2.83 -12.33 -6.97
C ALA A 366 -4.17 -13.08 -6.96
N GLY A 367 -4.98 -12.81 -5.94
CA GLY A 367 -6.35 -13.30 -5.90
C GLY A 367 -7.24 -12.64 -6.96
N GLU A 368 -8.52 -13.02 -6.97
CA GLU A 368 -9.51 -12.46 -7.91
C GLU A 368 -9.77 -10.96 -7.71
N VAL A 369 -9.45 -10.41 -6.54
CA VAL A 369 -9.69 -9.00 -6.19
C VAL A 369 -8.41 -8.20 -6.35
N VAL A 370 -8.39 -7.34 -7.37
CA VAL A 370 -7.31 -6.36 -7.59
C VAL A 370 -7.47 -5.19 -6.61
N PRO A 371 -6.40 -4.74 -5.93
CA PRO A 371 -6.45 -3.53 -5.12
C PRO A 371 -6.95 -2.31 -5.90
N GLN A 372 -7.86 -1.54 -5.29
CA GLN A 372 -8.50 -0.37 -5.91
C GLN A 372 -7.50 0.69 -6.40
N ALA A 373 -6.37 0.82 -5.71
CA ALA A 373 -5.29 1.71 -6.05
C ALA A 373 -4.69 1.43 -7.45
N LEU A 374 -4.77 0.18 -7.94
CA LEU A 374 -4.19 -0.25 -9.21
C LEU A 374 -5.15 -0.16 -10.39
N ARG A 375 -6.38 0.34 -10.22
CA ARG A 375 -7.41 0.30 -11.28
C ARG A 375 -7.07 1.04 -12.57
N TRP A 376 -6.18 2.02 -12.48
CA TRP A 376 -5.75 2.83 -13.61
C TRP A 376 -4.51 2.24 -14.32
N GLU A 377 -3.94 1.19 -13.74
CA GLU A 377 -2.81 0.48 -14.33
C GLU A 377 -3.31 -0.41 -15.47
N THR A 378 -2.85 -0.14 -16.68
CA THR A 378 -3.27 -0.89 -17.88
C THR A 378 -2.95 -2.39 -17.77
N TRP A 379 -1.83 -2.74 -17.12
CA TRP A 379 -1.41 -4.12 -16.88
C TRP A 379 -2.23 -4.84 -15.80
N ALA A 380 -2.93 -4.12 -14.93
CA ALA A 380 -3.76 -4.71 -13.87
C ALA A 380 -5.04 -5.37 -14.40
N SER A 381 -5.33 -5.26 -15.71
CA SER A 381 -6.36 -6.04 -16.39
C SER A 381 -5.96 -7.48 -16.67
N GLY A 382 -4.66 -7.80 -16.60
CA GLY A 382 -4.09 -9.12 -16.82
C GLY A 382 -3.85 -9.91 -15.53
N PRO A 383 -3.16 -11.07 -15.60
CA PRO A 383 -2.73 -11.79 -14.40
C PRO A 383 -1.76 -10.92 -13.60
N ILE A 384 -2.04 -10.75 -12.31
CA ILE A 384 -1.19 -10.00 -11.38
C ILE A 384 -0.44 -10.99 -10.49
N ILE A 385 0.83 -10.71 -10.22
CA ILE A 385 1.66 -11.41 -9.24
C ILE A 385 1.85 -10.47 -8.04
N GLU A 386 1.66 -11.01 -6.85
CA GLU A 386 1.91 -10.33 -5.57
C GLU A 386 3.27 -10.76 -5.02
N TYR A 387 4.14 -9.78 -4.81
CA TYR A 387 5.39 -9.91 -4.09
C TYR A 387 5.22 -9.22 -2.74
N LYS A 388 4.90 -9.97 -1.69
CA LYS A 388 4.67 -9.43 -0.34
C LYS A 388 5.97 -9.45 0.45
N LEU A 389 6.49 -8.28 0.78
CA LEU A 389 7.67 -8.10 1.62
C LEU A 389 7.19 -7.86 3.06
N ARG A 390 7.07 -8.94 3.83
CA ARG A 390 6.59 -8.90 5.20
C ARG A 390 7.74 -8.73 6.19
N TRP A 391 7.65 -7.72 7.04
CA TRP A 391 8.56 -7.58 8.17
C TRP A 391 8.29 -8.63 9.25
N LEU A 392 9.35 -9.32 9.67
CA LEU A 392 9.37 -10.31 10.74
C LEU A 392 10.27 -9.76 11.88
N PRO A 393 9.70 -9.02 12.83
CA PRO A 393 10.45 -8.49 13.97
C PRO A 393 11.04 -9.60 14.84
N ALA A 394 12.24 -9.37 15.36
CA ALA A 394 12.82 -10.24 16.40
C ALA A 394 11.97 -10.20 17.69
N GLU A 395 12.08 -11.26 18.50
CA GLU A 395 11.43 -11.30 19.82
C GLU A 395 11.76 -10.04 20.64
N GLY A 396 10.72 -9.37 21.15
CA GLY A 396 10.84 -8.13 21.93
C GLY A 396 10.91 -6.83 21.12
N VAL A 397 10.94 -6.89 19.78
CA VAL A 397 10.95 -5.69 18.89
C VAL A 397 9.54 -5.28 18.47
N SER A 398 8.60 -6.22 18.34
CA SER A 398 7.26 -5.95 17.79
C SER A 398 6.35 -5.12 18.70
N GLY A 399 6.69 -4.95 19.97
CA GLY A 399 5.76 -4.40 20.99
C GLY A 399 4.54 -5.29 21.27
N ALA A 400 4.37 -6.40 20.54
CA ALA A 400 3.35 -7.41 20.82
C ALA A 400 3.72 -8.17 22.12
N PRO A 401 2.76 -8.40 23.02
CA PRO A 401 3.03 -9.20 24.22
C PRO A 401 3.50 -10.58 23.79
N SER A 402 4.67 -11.00 24.25
CA SER A 402 5.11 -12.38 24.11
C SER A 402 4.02 -13.29 24.68
N SER A 403 3.66 -14.33 23.93
CA SER A 403 2.67 -15.35 24.33
C SER A 403 3.06 -16.12 25.61
N SER A 404 4.21 -15.81 26.22
CA SER A 404 4.68 -16.41 27.47
C SER A 404 4.58 -15.51 28.71
N ALA A 405 4.02 -14.30 28.64
CA ALA A 405 3.97 -13.38 29.78
C ALA A 405 2.61 -13.37 30.50
N THR A 406 2.48 -14.15 31.57
CA THR A 406 1.38 -14.11 32.58
C THR A 406 1.44 -12.84 33.45
N SER A 407 1.87 -11.69 32.93
CA SER A 407 1.97 -10.44 33.69
C SER A 407 0.89 -9.46 33.27
N SER A 408 -0.07 -9.26 34.18
CA SER A 408 -1.20 -8.32 34.13
C SER A 408 -0.77 -6.84 34.21
N ALA A 409 0.15 -6.39 33.35
CA ALA A 409 0.52 -4.99 33.21
C ALA A 409 0.53 -4.61 31.73
N VAL A 410 -0.56 -3.97 31.30
CA VAL A 410 -0.70 -3.35 29.98
C VAL A 410 0.25 -2.15 29.93
N PRO A 411 1.26 -2.11 29.04
CA PRO A 411 1.98 -0.89 28.78
C PRO A 411 1.00 0.11 28.16
N ASP A 412 0.94 1.31 28.71
CA ASP A 412 0.17 2.42 28.16
C ASP A 412 0.55 2.60 26.68
N ALA A 413 -0.42 2.43 25.78
CA ALA A 413 -0.22 2.40 24.33
C ALA A 413 0.41 3.70 23.77
N ARG A 414 0.48 4.74 24.59
CA ARG A 414 1.10 6.02 24.26
C ARG A 414 2.62 5.94 24.17
N HIS A 415 3.31 5.01 24.86
CA HIS A 415 4.78 5.01 25.00
C HIS A 415 5.46 3.62 24.90
N GLY A 416 4.84 2.63 24.24
CA GLY A 416 5.19 1.21 24.38
C GLY A 416 6.43 0.66 23.64
N LEU A 417 7.30 1.49 23.05
CA LEU A 417 8.47 1.01 22.29
C LEU A 417 9.77 1.63 22.80
N THR A 418 10.78 0.78 22.99
CA THR A 418 12.13 1.25 23.32
C THR A 418 12.74 2.01 22.14
N ARG A 419 13.68 2.92 22.41
CA ARG A 419 14.45 3.61 21.35
C ARG A 419 15.12 2.63 20.39
N ALA A 420 15.60 1.50 20.91
CA ALA A 420 16.19 0.44 20.11
C ALA A 420 15.17 -0.21 19.15
N ALA A 421 13.95 -0.47 19.61
CA ALA A 421 12.89 -1.03 18.75
C ALA A 421 12.46 -0.05 17.65
N ARG A 422 12.37 1.26 17.96
CA ARG A 422 12.11 2.30 16.94
C ARG A 422 13.20 2.34 15.88
N LEU A 423 14.47 2.36 16.31
CA LEU A 423 15.59 2.38 15.38
C LEU A 423 15.67 1.12 14.51
N GLU A 424 15.34 -0.03 15.09
CA GLU A 424 15.26 -1.30 14.37
C GLU A 424 14.19 -1.25 13.27
N ARG A 425 13.02 -0.68 13.54
CA ARG A 425 11.96 -0.48 12.54
C ARG A 425 12.41 0.41 11.40
N VAL A 426 12.99 1.57 11.70
CA VAL A 426 13.47 2.52 10.68
C VAL A 426 14.47 1.84 9.74
N ARG A 427 15.38 1.02 10.29
CA ARG A 427 16.34 0.28 9.48
C ARG A 427 15.69 -0.82 8.65
N ALA A 428 14.82 -1.62 9.27
CA ALA A 428 14.11 -2.69 8.56
C ALA A 428 13.22 -2.13 7.44
N ALA A 429 12.55 -0.99 7.67
CA ALA A 429 11.76 -0.28 6.66
C ALA A 429 12.64 0.14 5.48
N ALA A 430 13.76 0.80 5.74
CA ALA A 430 14.70 1.20 4.68
C ALA A 430 15.24 -0.01 3.88
N ASP A 431 15.48 -1.14 4.54
CA ASP A 431 15.94 -2.36 3.86
C ASP A 431 14.82 -2.99 3.01
N ILE A 432 13.58 -3.00 3.51
CA ILE A 432 12.40 -3.48 2.78
C ILE A 432 12.08 -2.58 1.58
N GLU A 433 12.25 -1.26 1.70
CA GLU A 433 12.13 -0.33 0.57
C GLU A 433 13.15 -0.66 -0.53
N ARG A 434 14.42 -0.87 -0.18
CA ARG A 434 15.44 -1.24 -1.18
C ARG A 434 15.15 -2.58 -1.84
N ALA A 435 14.74 -3.57 -1.06
CA ALA A 435 14.29 -4.85 -1.60
C ALA A 435 13.05 -4.72 -2.52
N ALA A 436 12.07 -3.89 -2.15
CA ALA A 436 10.89 -3.62 -2.97
C ALA A 436 11.27 -2.92 -4.29
N ALA A 437 12.20 -1.96 -4.23
CA ALA A 437 12.72 -1.27 -5.41
C ALA A 437 13.48 -2.23 -6.35
N LEU A 438 14.29 -3.15 -5.82
CA LEU A 438 14.96 -4.19 -6.63
C LEU A 438 13.93 -5.06 -7.35
N VAL A 439 12.92 -5.55 -6.61
CA VAL A 439 11.85 -6.38 -7.19
C VAL A 439 11.10 -5.60 -8.25
N GLN A 440 10.59 -4.40 -7.94
CA GLN A 440 9.87 -3.55 -8.89
C GLN A 440 10.72 -3.23 -10.13
N GLY A 441 12.02 -2.97 -9.97
CA GLY A 441 12.92 -2.74 -11.11
C GLY A 441 13.03 -3.94 -12.04
N ALA A 442 12.94 -5.17 -11.51
CA ALA A 442 12.99 -6.41 -12.29
C ALA A 442 11.65 -6.79 -12.95
N VAL A 443 10.52 -6.51 -12.29
CA VAL A 443 9.18 -6.96 -12.74
C VAL A 443 8.27 -5.85 -13.26
N GLY A 444 8.64 -4.59 -13.05
CA GLY A 444 7.78 -3.43 -13.25
C GLY A 444 6.66 -3.37 -12.21
N GLY A 445 5.55 -2.74 -12.58
CA GLY A 445 4.36 -2.65 -11.74
C GLY A 445 4.44 -1.56 -10.67
N ALA A 446 3.63 -1.71 -9.62
CA ALA A 446 3.41 -0.69 -8.61
C ALA A 446 3.51 -1.25 -7.19
N ILE A 447 3.91 -0.39 -6.25
CA ILE A 447 4.12 -0.74 -4.84
C ILE A 447 2.98 -0.18 -4.01
N LEU A 448 2.43 -1.02 -3.15
CA LEU A 448 1.48 -0.64 -2.12
C LEU A 448 2.09 -0.83 -0.73
N ASP A 449 1.83 0.12 0.17
CA ASP A 449 2.11 -0.06 1.59
C ASP A 449 1.11 -1.04 2.24
N GLU A 450 1.34 -1.38 3.52
CA GLU A 450 0.42 -2.24 4.29
C GLU A 450 -0.99 -1.64 4.46
N ASP A 451 -1.12 -0.34 4.23
CA ASP A 451 -2.38 0.38 4.24
C ASP A 451 -3.08 0.43 2.87
N GLY A 452 -2.43 -0.12 1.85
CA GLY A 452 -2.97 -0.24 0.50
C GLY A 452 -2.89 1.05 -0.31
N PHE A 453 -2.04 1.99 0.09
CA PHE A 453 -1.75 3.21 -0.65
C PHE A 453 -0.56 3.04 -1.58
N LEU A 454 -0.58 3.74 -2.72
CA LEU A 454 0.55 3.77 -3.64
C LEU A 454 1.76 4.45 -3.01
N VAL A 455 2.92 3.82 -3.20
CA VAL A 455 4.22 4.33 -2.78
C VAL A 455 5.10 4.50 -4.02
N GLY A 456 5.63 5.70 -4.20
CA GLY A 456 6.71 5.96 -5.15
C GLY A 456 8.05 5.75 -4.45
N LEU A 457 8.82 4.74 -4.85
CA LEU A 457 10.22 4.64 -4.43
C LEU A 457 11.06 5.41 -5.46
N GLY A 458 11.73 6.47 -4.99
CA GLY A 458 12.55 7.36 -5.80
C GLY A 458 13.89 6.77 -6.23
#